data_AF-A0A524FAK8-F1
#
_entry.id   AF-A0A524FAK8-F1
#
_cell.length_a   1.000
_cell.length_b   1.000
_cell.length_c   1.000
_cell.angle_alpha   90.00
_cell.angle_beta   90.00
_cell.angle_gamma   90.00
#
_symmetry.space_group_name_H-M   'P 1'
#
loop_
_entity.id
_entity.type
_entity.pdbx_description
1 polymer ?
#
loop_
_entity_poly.entity_id
_entity_poly.type
_entity_poly.pdbx_seq_one_letter_code
_entity_poly.pdbx_strand_id
1 'polypeptide(L)'
;MKPPIISPSRGPPKRAQPLIHNNVMYIAPLNKLGYIEARDAKTDELLWDLKIYDVEYDPRLERDVQEIYITSIQSISGGLEVSDECNTKYFVNLKTKKVEKI
;
A
#
# COMPACT_ATOMS: atom_id res chain seq x y z
N MET A 1 -0.26 -20.45 2.42
CA MET A 1 -0.88 -19.43 1.56
C MET A 1 -1.09 -20.05 0.18
N LYS A 2 -2.27 -19.89 -0.44
CA LYS A 2 -2.41 -20.23 -1.86
C LYS A 2 -1.75 -19.09 -2.66
N PRO A 3 -0.85 -19.38 -3.62
CA PRO A 3 -0.31 -18.34 -4.48
C PRO A 3 -1.47 -17.71 -5.28
N PRO A 4 -1.42 -16.40 -5.54
CA PRO A 4 -2.40 -15.76 -6.41
C PRO A 4 -2.38 -16.43 -7.79
N ILE A 5 -3.56 -16.58 -8.40
CA ILE A 5 -3.67 -17.10 -9.77
C ILE A 5 -3.17 -16.00 -10.71
N ILE A 6 -1.97 -16.18 -11.26
CA ILE A 6 -1.34 -15.23 -12.18
C ILE A 6 -1.92 -15.48 -13.58
N SER A 7 -2.67 -14.50 -14.11
CA SER A 7 -3.23 -14.52 -15.47
C SER A 7 -2.35 -13.67 -16.40
N PRO A 8 -2.12 -14.05 -17.67
CA PRO A 8 -1.30 -13.30 -18.63
C PRO A 8 -1.82 -11.90 -18.98
N SER A 9 -3.04 -11.55 -18.57
CA SER A 9 -3.63 -10.23 -18.79
C SER A 9 -4.28 -9.76 -17.51
N ARG A 10 -3.84 -8.59 -17.01
CA ARG A 10 -4.43 -7.89 -15.87
C ARG A 10 -4.95 -6.53 -16.31
N GLY A 11 -6.09 -6.10 -15.77
CA GLY A 11 -6.56 -4.72 -15.91
C GLY A 11 -5.60 -3.74 -15.19
N PRO A 12 -5.72 -2.43 -15.45
CA PRO A 12 -4.91 -1.44 -14.74
C PRO A 12 -5.11 -1.56 -13.22
N PRO A 13 -4.07 -1.29 -12.40
CA PRO A 13 -4.17 -1.41 -10.97
C PRO A 13 -5.22 -0.46 -10.41
N LYS A 14 -5.95 -0.91 -9.39
CA LYS A 14 -6.88 -0.04 -8.66
C LYS A 14 -6.07 0.92 -7.80
N ARG A 15 -6.14 2.22 -8.11
CA ARG A 15 -5.50 3.26 -7.30
C ARG A 15 -6.20 3.40 -5.95
N ALA A 16 -5.43 3.35 -4.87
CA ALA A 16 -5.91 3.83 -3.58
C ALA A 16 -6.19 5.33 -3.65
N GLN A 17 -7.32 5.75 -3.08
CA GLN A 17 -7.60 7.17 -2.91
C GLN A 17 -6.70 7.73 -1.79
N PRO A 18 -6.18 8.97 -1.93
CA PRO A 18 -5.50 9.65 -0.85
C PRO A 18 -6.38 9.77 0.40
N LEU A 19 -5.81 9.53 1.57
CA LEU A 19 -6.47 9.75 2.86
C LEU A 19 -5.86 10.98 3.52
N ILE A 20 -6.68 12.00 3.82
CA ILE A 20 -6.22 13.15 4.62
C ILE A 20 -6.68 12.95 6.07
N HIS A 21 -5.73 12.93 7.00
CA HIS A 21 -6.00 12.83 8.43
C HIS A 21 -4.96 13.64 9.23
N ASN A 22 -5.44 14.52 10.11
CA ASN A 22 -4.59 15.40 10.95
C ASN A 22 -3.53 16.21 10.16
N ASN A 23 -3.94 16.85 9.07
CA ASN A 23 -3.06 17.62 8.16
C ASN A 23 -1.95 16.79 7.48
N VAL A 24 -2.05 15.47 7.51
CA VAL A 24 -1.17 14.55 6.78
C VAL A 24 -1.99 13.85 5.70
N MET A 25 -1.49 13.89 4.47
CA MET A 25 -2.02 13.14 3.34
C MET A 25 -1.26 11.82 3.22
N TYR A 26 -1.99 10.71 3.27
CA TYR A 26 -1.47 9.37 3.09
C TYR A 26 -1.81 8.88 1.69
N ILE A 27 -0.78 8.51 0.93
CA ILE A 27 -0.92 8.00 -0.44
C ILE A 27 -0.18 6.68 -0.62
N ALA A 28 -0.63 5.87 -1.58
CA ALA A 28 0.12 4.71 -2.06
C ALA A 28 0.72 5.02 -3.44
N PRO A 29 2.03 5.34 -3.53
CA PRO A 29 2.68 5.64 -4.80
C PRO A 29 2.73 4.41 -5.74
N LEU A 30 2.36 4.60 -7.02
CA LEU A 30 2.38 3.51 -8.01
C LEU A 30 3.81 3.06 -8.39
N ASN A 31 4.78 3.96 -8.32
CA ASN A 31 6.19 3.68 -8.65
C ASN A 31 6.95 3.04 -7.47
N LYS A 32 6.32 2.88 -6.30
CA LYS A 32 6.95 2.32 -5.09
C LYS A 32 6.00 1.34 -4.41
N LEU A 33 5.88 0.16 -5.02
CA LEU A 33 4.97 -0.91 -4.60
C LEU A 33 5.16 -1.34 -3.15
N GLY A 34 4.04 -1.58 -2.47
CA GLY A 34 4.02 -2.00 -1.08
C GLY A 34 4.40 -0.90 -0.09
N TYR A 35 4.51 0.37 -0.51
CA TYR A 35 4.75 1.50 0.39
C TYR A 35 3.53 2.42 0.50
N ILE A 36 3.43 3.08 1.64
CA ILE A 36 2.65 4.31 1.79
C ILE A 36 3.60 5.49 2.01
N GLU A 37 3.19 6.66 1.57
CA GLU A 37 3.84 7.93 1.87
C GLU A 37 2.91 8.78 2.72
N ALA A 38 3.49 9.44 3.71
CA ALA A 38 2.85 10.49 4.47
C ALA A 38 3.45 11.82 4.03
N ARG A 39 2.58 12.71 3.54
CA ARG A 39 2.95 14.03 3.03
C ARG A 39 2.21 15.11 3.81
N ASP A 40 2.80 16.27 3.96
CA ASP A 40 2.08 17.42 4.50
C ASP A 40 0.94 17.79 3.53
N ALA A 41 -0.30 17.87 4.06
CA ALA A 41 -1.48 18.02 3.21
C ALA A 41 -1.60 19.40 2.53
N LYS A 42 -0.78 20.39 2.93
CA LYS A 42 -0.82 21.75 2.36
C LYS A 42 0.31 21.98 1.37
N THR A 43 1.49 21.46 1.67
CA THR A 43 2.72 21.72 0.91
C THR A 43 3.13 20.55 0.01
N ASP A 44 2.51 19.39 0.18
CA ASP A 44 2.87 18.13 -0.50
C ASP A 44 4.29 17.62 -0.19
N GLU A 45 4.93 18.18 0.84
CA GLU A 45 6.25 17.76 1.30
C GLU A 45 6.19 16.35 1.90
N LEU A 46 7.10 15.47 1.47
CA LEU A 46 7.22 14.12 2.02
C LEU A 46 7.72 14.19 3.46
N LEU A 47 6.88 13.77 4.41
CA LEU A 47 7.23 13.69 5.83
C LEU A 47 7.96 12.38 6.15
N TRP A 48 7.45 11.27 5.60
CA TRP A 48 8.05 9.95 5.69
C TRP A 48 7.37 8.98 4.72
N ASP A 49 8.03 7.87 4.44
CA ASP A 49 7.45 6.71 3.79
C ASP A 49 7.59 5.47 4.67
N LEU A 50 6.76 4.45 4.40
CA LEU A 50 6.77 3.22 5.17
C LEU A 50 6.44 2.03 4.28
N LYS A 51 7.27 0.99 4.36
CA LYS A 51 7.03 -0.29 3.69
C LYS A 51 5.96 -1.07 4.46
N ILE A 52 4.88 -1.43 3.77
CA ILE A 52 3.77 -2.22 4.29
C ILE A 52 4.01 -3.72 4.06
N TYR A 53 4.48 -4.08 2.87
CA TYR A 53 4.81 -5.46 2.51
C TYR A 53 5.91 -5.53 1.46
N ASP A 54 6.56 -6.69 1.40
CA ASP A 54 7.45 -7.07 0.32
C ASP A 54 6.65 -7.68 -0.83
N VAL A 55 7.07 -7.38 -2.06
CA VAL A 55 6.61 -8.08 -3.26
C VAL A 55 7.71 -9.05 -3.66
N GLU A 56 7.45 -10.35 -3.50
CA GLU A 56 8.34 -11.40 -3.97
C GLU A 56 8.06 -11.69 -5.44
N TYR A 57 9.11 -11.65 -6.27
CA TYR A 57 9.00 -11.90 -7.71
C TYR A 57 9.58 -13.28 -8.07
N ASP A 58 8.82 -14.07 -8.80
CA ASP A 58 9.33 -15.22 -9.54
C ASP A 58 10.01 -14.72 -10.83
N PRO A 59 11.32 -14.97 -11.02
CA PRO A 59 12.04 -14.51 -12.21
C PRO A 59 11.59 -15.19 -13.52
N ARG A 60 10.77 -16.24 -13.44
CA ARG A 60 10.24 -16.95 -14.62
C ARG A 60 8.97 -16.32 -15.17
N LEU A 61 8.41 -15.34 -14.48
CA LEU A 61 7.18 -14.65 -14.84
C LEU A 61 7.45 -13.17 -15.12
N GLU A 62 6.62 -12.55 -15.95
CA GLU A 62 6.70 -11.11 -16.18
C GLU A 62 6.45 -10.35 -14.87
N ARG A 63 7.08 -9.17 -14.73
CA ARG A 63 7.06 -8.44 -13.46
C ARG A 63 5.67 -7.88 -13.15
N ASP A 64 5.04 -7.27 -14.14
CA ASP A 64 3.76 -6.56 -14.05
C ASP A 64 2.58 -7.47 -13.71
N VAL A 65 2.63 -8.74 -14.12
CA VAL A 65 1.61 -9.74 -13.74
C VAL A 65 1.69 -10.16 -12.27
N GLN A 66 2.80 -9.84 -11.59
CA GLN A 66 3.06 -10.19 -10.18
C GLN A 66 2.91 -9.00 -9.22
N GLU A 67 2.81 -7.77 -9.73
CA GLU A 67 2.73 -6.59 -8.87
C GLU A 67 1.41 -6.54 -8.11
N ILE A 68 1.46 -6.54 -6.79
CA ILE A 68 0.28 -6.36 -5.93
C ILE A 68 0.27 -4.90 -5.47
N TYR A 69 -0.80 -4.18 -5.76
CA TYR A 69 -0.96 -2.77 -5.40
C TYR A 69 -1.77 -2.60 -4.11
N ILE A 70 -1.49 -1.51 -3.39
CA ILE A 70 -2.36 -1.03 -2.31
C ILE A 70 -3.60 -0.39 -2.95
N THR A 71 -4.78 -0.82 -2.52
CA THR A 71 -6.08 -0.39 -3.06
C THR A 71 -6.87 0.49 -2.12
N SER A 72 -6.57 0.48 -0.82
CA SER A 72 -7.29 1.25 0.18
C SER A 72 -6.40 1.64 1.36
N ILE A 73 -6.61 2.86 1.87
CA ILE A 73 -6.01 3.38 3.11
C ILE A 73 -7.15 4.00 3.91
N GLN A 74 -7.34 3.56 5.15
CA GLN A 74 -8.40 4.04 6.03
C GLN A 74 -7.83 4.40 7.40
N SER A 75 -8.29 5.52 7.98
CA SER A 75 -7.95 5.85 9.37
C SER A 75 -8.79 5.01 10.32
N ILE A 76 -8.14 4.34 11.27
CA ILE A 76 -8.80 3.60 12.35
C ILE A 76 -8.23 4.01 13.70
N SER A 77 -8.84 3.54 14.80
CA SER A 77 -8.36 3.87 16.14
C SER A 77 -6.91 3.42 16.33
N GLY A 78 -6.01 4.38 16.55
CA GLY A 78 -4.58 4.12 16.80
C GLY A 78 -3.70 3.98 15.56
N GLY A 79 -4.24 4.10 14.34
CA GLY A 79 -3.43 3.87 13.14
C GLY A 79 -4.16 3.96 11.81
N LEU A 80 -3.61 3.28 10.80
CA LEU A 80 -4.22 3.11 9.49
C LEU A 80 -4.49 1.63 9.22
N GLU A 81 -5.61 1.33 8.57
CA GLU A 81 -5.82 0.06 7.89
C GLU A 81 -5.45 0.24 6.41
N VAL A 82 -4.60 -0.62 5.87
CA VAL A 82 -4.16 -0.64 4.48
C VAL A 82 -4.57 -1.97 3.87
N SER A 83 -5.22 -1.94 2.69
CA SER A 83 -5.61 -3.16 1.96
C SER A 83 -4.93 -3.24 0.60
N ASP A 84 -4.57 -4.46 0.19
CA ASP A 84 -4.00 -4.75 -1.12
C ASP A 84 -5.05 -5.30 -2.12
N GLU A 85 -4.63 -5.59 -3.36
CA GLU A 85 -5.49 -6.18 -4.40
C GLU A 85 -5.95 -7.62 -4.08
N CYS A 86 -5.26 -8.30 -3.17
CA CYS A 86 -5.60 -9.63 -2.70
C CYS A 86 -6.55 -9.61 -1.48
N ASN A 87 -7.04 -8.43 -1.07
CA ASN A 87 -7.79 -8.19 0.16
C ASN A 87 -7.02 -8.57 1.44
N THR A 88 -5.69 -8.63 1.37
CA THR A 88 -4.87 -8.68 2.59
C THR A 88 -4.96 -7.33 3.29
N LYS A 89 -5.13 -7.36 4.61
CA LYS A 89 -5.17 -6.17 5.44
C LYS A 89 -3.90 -6.04 6.28
N TYR A 90 -3.52 -4.79 6.50
CA TYR A 90 -2.37 -4.41 7.30
C TYR A 90 -2.76 -3.27 8.22
N PHE A 91 -2.42 -3.39 9.50
CA PHE A 91 -2.49 -2.32 10.47
C PHE A 91 -1.16 -1.58 10.53
N VAL A 92 -1.22 -0.25 10.47
CA VAL A 92 -0.06 0.64 10.61
C VAL A 92 -0.23 1.48 11.85
N ASN A 93 0.63 1.28 12.84
CA ASN A 93 0.66 2.14 14.02
C ASN A 93 1.37 3.45 13.69
N LEU A 94 0.65 4.57 13.68
CA LEU A 94 1.21 5.87 13.28
C LEU A 94 2.23 6.45 14.27
N LYS A 95 2.21 6.02 15.53
CA LYS A 95 3.15 6.47 16.57
C LYS A 95 4.47 5.72 16.49
N THR A 96 4.42 4.40 16.36
CA THR A 96 5.62 3.55 16.36
C THR A 96 6.15 3.22 14.96
N LYS A 97 5.36 3.52 13.92
CA LYS A 97 5.61 3.13 12.52
C LYS A 97 5.72 1.61 12.33
N LYS A 98 5.15 0.82 13.25
CA LYS A 98 5.09 -0.64 13.12
C LYS A 98 3.96 -1.03 12.17
N VAL A 99 4.23 -2.01 11.32
CA VAL A 99 3.24 -2.63 10.43
C VAL A 99 2.98 -4.06 10.87
N GLU A 100 1.70 -4.44 10.92
CA GLU A 100 1.25 -5.78 11.26
C GLU A 100 0.19 -6.24 10.27
N LYS A 101 0.28 -7.47 9.79
CA LYS A 101 -0.76 -8.08 8.95
C LYS A 101 -1.92 -8.54 9.85
N ILE A 102 -3.16 -8.24 9.46
CA ILE A 102 -4.38 -8.54 10.24
C ILE A 102 -5.40 -9.35 9.44
#